data_AF-A0A2W6TFE8-F1
#
_entry.id   AF-A0A2W6TFE8-F1
#
_cell.length_a   1.000
_cell.length_b   1.000
_cell.length_c   1.000
_cell.angle_alpha   90.00
_cell.angle_beta   90.00
_cell.angle_gamma   90.00
#
_symmetry.space_group_name_H-M   'P 1'
#
loop_
_entity.id
_entity.type
_entity.pdbx_description
1 polymer ?
#
loop_
_entity_poly.entity_id
_entity_poly.type
_entity_poly.pdbx_seq_one_letter_code
_entity_poly.pdbx_strand_id
1 'polypeptide(L)'
;MKGRPSILSPDQLDDMAAMRERGWGIGRIVDHFATVGIVISGSSVAWHCKRLGADVPPRLRGRCFDLQATYRRSGRLVRPWTPEDDRTLLELEAAGASLCEIGRRLSRAPSSVRNRLFTLARRAARQESARP
;
A
#
# COMPACT_ATOMS: atom_id res chain seq x y z
N MET A 1 -4.81 1.06 19.71
CA MET A 1 -5.48 -0.14 19.13
C MET A 1 -4.52 -1.32 19.29
N LYS A 2 -4.79 -2.26 20.20
CA LYS A 2 -3.97 -3.48 20.33
C LYS A 2 -4.34 -4.41 19.17
N GLY A 3 -3.44 -4.56 18.20
CA GLY A 3 -3.65 -5.38 17.01
C GLY A 3 -3.69 -6.86 17.37
N ARG A 4 -4.50 -7.63 16.65
CA ARG A 4 -4.43 -9.10 16.63
C ARG A 4 -2.96 -9.50 16.39
N PRO A 5 -2.38 -10.44 17.15
CA PRO A 5 -0.99 -10.84 16.92
C PRO A 5 -0.84 -11.23 15.45
N SER A 6 0.16 -10.64 14.79
CA SER A 6 0.49 -11.02 13.42
C SER A 6 0.95 -12.48 13.46
N ILE A 7 0.50 -13.28 12.49
CA ILE A 7 0.98 -14.65 12.30
C ILE A 7 2.49 -14.67 12.01
N LEU A 8 3.05 -13.55 11.55
CA LEU A 8 4.44 -13.42 11.17
C LEU A 8 5.26 -12.69 12.26
N SER A 9 6.42 -13.24 12.61
CA SER A 9 7.44 -12.59 13.44
C SER A 9 8.08 -11.40 12.71
N PRO A 10 8.76 -10.48 13.41
CA PRO A 10 9.54 -9.41 12.78
C PRO A 10 10.48 -9.91 11.69
N ASP A 11 11.26 -10.96 11.97
CA ASP A 11 12.19 -11.54 11.00
C ASP A 11 11.48 -12.07 9.74
N GLN A 12 10.30 -12.69 9.91
CA GLN A 12 9.49 -13.17 8.78
C GLN A 12 8.90 -12.02 7.96
N LEU A 13 8.67 -10.86 8.58
CA LEU A 13 8.27 -9.65 7.86
C LEU A 13 9.41 -9.10 7.02
N ASP A 14 10.64 -9.14 7.55
CA ASP A 14 11.84 -8.70 6.84
C ASP A 14 12.18 -9.64 5.68
N ASP A 15 12.11 -10.95 5.89
CA ASP A 15 12.27 -11.97 4.84
C ASP A 15 11.25 -11.77 3.71
N MET A 16 9.99 -11.53 4.06
CA MET A 16 8.94 -11.24 3.08
C MET A 16 9.24 -9.97 2.27
N ALA A 17 9.72 -8.90 2.92
CA ALA A 17 10.11 -7.67 2.24
C ALA A 17 11.30 -7.91 1.30
N ALA A 18 12.33 -8.60 1.76
CA ALA A 18 13.50 -8.95 0.97
C ALA A 18 13.14 -9.81 -0.26
N MET A 19 12.26 -10.81 -0.12
CA MET A 19 11.76 -11.60 -1.26
C MET A 19 11.07 -10.70 -2.29
N ARG A 20 10.26 -9.76 -1.81
CA ARG A 20 9.51 -8.85 -2.67
C ARG A 20 10.44 -7.92 -3.44
N GLU A 21 11.46 -7.36 -2.80
CA GLU A 21 12.50 -6.52 -3.40
C GLU A 21 13.34 -7.28 -4.43
N ARG A 22 13.63 -8.57 -4.17
CA ARG A 22 14.25 -9.49 -5.15
C ARG A 22 13.38 -9.80 -6.37
N GLY A 23 12.17 -9.25 -6.42
CA GLY A 23 11.30 -9.39 -7.56
C GLY A 23 10.21 -10.45 -7.42
N TRP A 24 10.00 -11.05 -6.25
CA TRP A 24 9.06 -12.16 -6.11
C TRP A 24 7.60 -11.65 -6.20
N GLY A 25 6.76 -12.43 -6.88
CA GLY A 25 5.31 -12.23 -6.92
C GLY A 25 4.64 -12.63 -5.61
N ILE A 26 3.45 -12.10 -5.35
CA ILE A 26 2.70 -12.41 -4.11
C ILE A 26 2.41 -13.91 -3.98
N GLY A 27 1.98 -14.57 -5.06
CA GLY A 27 1.74 -16.02 -5.05
C GLY A 27 2.98 -16.81 -4.65
N ARG A 28 4.12 -16.50 -5.27
CA ARG A 28 5.40 -17.16 -4.96
C ARG A 28 5.85 -16.96 -3.50
N ILE A 29 5.56 -15.80 -2.91
CA ILE A 29 5.84 -15.54 -1.49
C ILE A 29 4.93 -16.41 -0.61
N VAL A 30 3.63 -16.49 -0.94
CA VAL A 30 2.69 -17.38 -0.23
C VAL A 30 3.16 -18.83 -0.31
N ASP A 31 3.54 -19.30 -1.50
CA ASP A 31 4.04 -20.67 -1.69
C ASP A 31 5.28 -20.93 -0.84
N HIS A 32 6.21 -19.96 -0.78
CA HIS A 32 7.40 -20.06 0.05
C HIS A 32 7.07 -20.18 1.54
N PHE A 33 6.18 -19.33 2.07
CA PHE A 33 5.75 -19.44 3.46
C PHE A 33 5.05 -20.77 3.75
N ALA A 34 4.28 -21.30 2.79
CA ALA A 34 3.68 -22.62 2.92
C ALA A 34 4.74 -23.73 3.02
N THR A 35 5.87 -23.63 2.30
CA THR A 35 6.96 -24.62 2.40
C THR A 35 7.64 -24.66 3.78
N VAL A 36 7.62 -23.54 4.52
CA VAL A 36 8.12 -23.46 5.90
C VAL A 36 7.03 -23.67 6.95
N GLY A 37 5.85 -24.16 6.54
CA GLY A 37 4.74 -24.51 7.43
C GLY A 37 3.84 -23.34 7.84
N ILE A 38 3.97 -22.19 7.19
CA ILE A 38 3.23 -20.97 7.53
C ILE A 38 2.14 -20.70 6.51
N VAL A 39 0.88 -20.78 6.94
CA VAL A 39 -0.28 -20.51 6.07
C VAL A 39 -0.67 -19.04 6.17
N ILE A 40 -0.45 -18.29 5.09
CA ILE A 40 -0.84 -16.87 4.99
C ILE A 40 -1.57 -16.58 3.68
N SER A 41 -2.52 -15.65 3.72
CA SER A 41 -3.25 -15.22 2.52
C SER A 41 -2.45 -14.23 1.68
N GLY A 42 -2.65 -14.24 0.36
CA GLY A 42 -2.03 -13.25 -0.54
C GLY A 42 -2.41 -11.80 -0.22
N SER A 43 -3.61 -11.57 0.32
CA SER A 43 -4.03 -10.24 0.81
C SER A 43 -3.21 -9.78 2.02
N SER A 44 -2.84 -10.71 2.91
CA SER A 44 -1.96 -10.41 4.05
C SER A 44 -0.57 -10.03 3.57
N VAL A 45 0.03 -10.84 2.68
CA VAL A 45 1.32 -10.54 2.06
C VAL A 45 1.29 -9.17 1.37
N ALA A 46 0.27 -8.90 0.55
CA ALA A 46 0.14 -7.63 -0.15
C ALA A 46 0.02 -6.44 0.81
N TRP A 47 -0.70 -6.59 1.93
CA TRP A 47 -0.81 -5.56 2.95
C TRP A 47 0.53 -5.31 3.66
N HIS A 48 1.23 -6.38 4.06
CA HIS A 48 2.52 -6.27 4.73
C HIS A 48 3.58 -5.65 3.81
N CYS A 49 3.74 -6.15 2.58
CA CYS A 49 4.65 -5.55 1.60
C CYS A 49 4.35 -4.05 1.40
N LYS A 50 3.05 -3.69 1.26
CA LYS A 50 2.67 -2.28 1.12
C LYS A 50 3.04 -1.45 2.34
N ARG A 51 2.84 -1.97 3.55
CA ARG A 51 3.18 -1.29 4.82
C ARG A 51 4.69 -1.13 5.00
N LEU A 52 5.46 -2.13 4.60
CA LEU A 52 6.93 -2.15 4.70
C LEU A 52 7.62 -1.39 3.55
N GLY A 53 6.85 -0.82 2.61
CA GLY A 53 7.42 -0.12 1.45
C GLY A 53 7.94 -1.05 0.36
N ALA A 54 7.93 -2.38 0.56
CA ALA A 54 8.35 -3.38 -0.41
C ALA A 54 7.44 -3.35 -1.66
N ASP A 55 7.92 -2.66 -2.69
CA ASP A 55 7.14 -2.33 -3.88
C ASP A 55 6.88 -3.55 -4.78
N VAL A 56 5.92 -3.41 -5.69
CA VAL A 56 5.74 -4.35 -6.78
C VAL A 56 6.93 -4.33 -7.74
N PRO A 57 7.52 -5.51 -8.05
CA PRO A 57 8.61 -5.63 -9.00
C PRO A 57 8.25 -5.01 -10.36
N PRO A 58 9.17 -4.35 -11.08
CA PRO A 58 8.88 -3.65 -12.33
C PRO A 58 8.07 -4.47 -13.34
N ARG A 59 8.46 -5.74 -13.56
CA ARG A 59 7.78 -6.66 -14.49
C ARG A 59 6.34 -7.04 -14.11
N LEU A 60 5.94 -6.84 -12.85
CA LEU A 60 4.60 -7.14 -12.34
C LEU A 60 3.74 -5.87 -12.18
N ARG A 61 4.25 -4.70 -12.58
CA ARG A 61 3.51 -3.45 -12.50
C ARG A 61 2.43 -3.43 -13.58
N GLY A 62 1.17 -3.38 -13.18
CA GLY A 62 0.04 -3.18 -14.09
C GLY A 62 -0.09 -1.73 -14.54
N ARG A 63 -0.97 -1.51 -15.53
CA ARG A 63 -1.38 -0.15 -15.94
C ARG A 63 -2.02 0.58 -14.77
N CYS A 64 -1.57 1.82 -14.52
CA CYS A 64 -2.26 2.73 -13.61
C CYS A 64 -3.34 3.45 -14.42
N PHE A 65 -4.61 3.09 -14.21
CA PHE A 65 -5.71 3.87 -14.76
C PHE A 65 -5.89 5.12 -13.92
N ASP A 66 -5.74 6.28 -14.56
CA ASP A 66 -6.13 7.55 -13.97
C ASP A 66 -7.62 7.76 -14.23
N LEU A 67 -8.44 7.21 -13.33
CA LEU A 67 -9.88 7.35 -13.41
C LEU A 67 -10.24 8.76 -12.96
N GLN A 68 -10.76 9.59 -13.87
CA GLN A 68 -11.17 10.96 -13.57
C GLN A 68 -12.63 11.07 -13.10
N ALA A 69 -13.41 9.98 -13.23
CA ALA A 69 -14.82 9.93 -12.86
C ALA A 69 -15.10 8.90 -11.76
N THR A 70 -16.12 9.19 -10.94
CA THR A 70 -16.65 8.24 -9.95
C THR A 70 -17.08 6.95 -10.64
N TYR A 71 -16.65 5.81 -10.12
CA TYR A 71 -16.93 4.50 -10.70
C TYR A 71 -17.45 3.52 -9.65
N ARG A 72 -18.14 2.46 -10.09
CA ARG A 72 -18.62 1.39 -9.20
C ARG A 72 -17.56 0.31 -9.05
N ARG A 73 -17.25 -0.05 -7.80
CA ARG A 73 -16.41 -1.20 -7.44
C ARG A 73 -17.11 -2.03 -6.39
N SER A 74 -17.41 -3.29 -6.71
CA SER A 74 -18.09 -4.23 -5.80
C SER A 74 -19.37 -3.62 -5.19
N GLY A 75 -20.19 -2.99 -6.03
CA GLY A 75 -21.44 -2.33 -5.63
C GLY A 75 -21.29 -0.95 -4.99
N ARG A 76 -20.08 -0.52 -4.60
CA ARG A 76 -19.83 0.77 -3.94
C ARG A 76 -19.38 1.83 -4.95
N LEU A 77 -19.84 3.06 -4.78
CA LEU A 77 -19.33 4.21 -5.54
C LEU A 77 -17.97 4.62 -4.97
N VAL A 78 -16.97 4.74 -5.84
CA VAL A 78 -15.60 5.12 -5.50
C VAL A 78 -15.26 6.43 -6.17
N ARG A 79 -14.98 7.45 -5.36
CA ARG A 79 -14.44 8.75 -5.80
C ARG A 79 -12.93 8.63 -6.03
N PRO A 80 -12.41 8.85 -7.25
CA PRO A 80 -10.97 8.88 -7.53
C PRO A 80 -10.25 9.98 -6.75
N TRP A 81 -8.94 9.85 -6.58
CA TRP A 81 -8.09 10.86 -5.95
C TRP A 81 -7.60 11.84 -7.02
N THR A 82 -7.84 13.13 -6.81
CA THR A 82 -7.34 14.18 -7.71
C THR A 82 -5.94 14.66 -7.29
N PRO A 83 -5.20 15.35 -8.17
CA PRO A 83 -3.95 16.01 -7.80
C PRO A 83 -4.11 16.99 -6.63
N GLU A 84 -5.25 17.67 -6.52
CA GLU A 84 -5.56 18.61 -5.43
C GLU A 84 -5.80 17.88 -4.12
N ASP A 85 -6.51 16.73 -4.15
CA ASP A 85 -6.65 15.86 -2.98
C ASP A 85 -5.26 15.40 -2.49
N ASP A 86 -4.37 15.01 -3.42
CA ASP A 86 -3.01 14.56 -3.09
C ASP A 86 -2.17 15.68 -2.47
N ARG A 87 -2.22 16.89 -3.04
CA ARG A 87 -1.52 18.06 -2.49
C ARG A 87 -1.97 18.35 -1.06
N THR A 88 -3.28 18.45 -0.86
CA THR A 88 -3.87 18.72 0.47
C THR A 88 -3.52 17.62 1.47
N LEU A 89 -3.54 16.36 1.04
CA LEU A 89 -3.18 15.22 1.87
C LEU A 89 -1.72 15.26 2.31
N LEU A 90 -0.79 15.61 1.42
CA LEU A 90 0.64 15.71 1.73
C LEU A 90 0.94 16.92 2.62
N GLU A 91 0.31 18.07 2.39
CA GLU A 91 0.45 19.26 3.24
C GLU A 91 -0.01 18.99 4.68
N LEU A 92 -1.16 18.34 4.85
CA LEU A 92 -1.68 18.02 6.18
C LEU A 92 -0.83 16.97 6.89
N GLU A 93 -0.32 15.98 6.16
CA GLU A 93 0.56 14.95 6.74
C GLU A 93 1.91 15.54 7.17
N ALA A 94 2.50 16.42 6.35
CA ALA A 94 3.72 17.17 6.70
C ALA A 94 3.50 18.10 7.90
N ALA A 95 2.29 18.63 8.08
CA ALA A 95 1.89 19.39 9.26
C ALA A 95 1.59 18.53 10.51
N GLY A 96 1.75 17.20 10.42
CA GLY A 96 1.53 16.27 11.53
C GLY A 96 0.08 15.93 11.81
N ALA A 97 -0.86 16.24 10.91
CA ALA A 97 -2.27 15.92 11.09
C ALA A 97 -2.50 14.40 11.14
N SER A 98 -3.39 13.96 12.02
CA SER A 98 -3.77 12.56 12.11
C SER A 98 -4.61 12.12 10.89
N LEU A 99 -4.59 10.82 10.60
CA LEU A 99 -5.39 10.23 9.51
C LEU A 99 -6.89 10.53 9.63
N CYS A 100 -7.39 10.70 10.87
CA CYS A 100 -8.78 11.05 11.12
C CYS A 100 -9.08 12.51 10.75
N GLU A 101 -8.19 13.43 11.07
CA GLU A 101 -8.32 14.85 10.72
C GLU A 101 -8.23 15.04 9.20
N ILE A 102 -7.24 14.42 8.56
CA ILE A 102 -7.10 14.42 7.10
C ILE A 102 -8.36 13.82 6.44
N GLY A 103 -8.86 12.70 6.97
CA GLY A 103 -10.07 12.06 6.47
C GLY A 103 -11.31 12.95 6.55
N ARG A 104 -11.50 13.66 7.67
CA ARG A 104 -12.59 14.64 7.82
C ARG A 104 -12.46 15.78 6.81
N ARG A 105 -11.25 16.33 6.65
CA ARG A 105 -11.00 17.48 5.76
C ARG A 105 -11.19 17.15 4.27
N LEU A 106 -10.90 15.91 3.87
CA LEU A 106 -11.05 15.43 2.49
C LEU A 106 -12.38 14.70 2.22
N SER A 107 -13.23 14.55 3.25
CA SER A 107 -14.43 13.71 3.20
C SER A 107 -14.15 12.27 2.76
N ARG A 108 -13.10 11.66 3.34
CA ARG A 108 -12.65 10.29 3.04
C ARG A 108 -12.42 9.48 4.31
N ALA A 109 -12.62 8.16 4.21
CA ALA A 109 -12.31 7.26 5.31
C ALA A 109 -10.80 7.29 5.66
N PRO A 110 -10.42 7.25 6.96
CA PRO A 110 -9.00 7.27 7.38
C PRO A 110 -8.17 6.13 6.79
N SER A 111 -8.79 4.97 6.55
CA SER A 111 -8.16 3.83 5.88
C SER A 111 -7.85 4.11 4.41
N SER A 112 -8.66 4.91 3.73
CA SER A 112 -8.43 5.36 2.36
C SER A 112 -7.26 6.35 2.32
N VAL A 113 -7.22 7.30 3.25
CA VAL A 113 -6.10 8.25 3.42
C VAL A 113 -4.78 7.52 3.63
N ARG A 114 -4.71 6.60 4.60
CA ARG A 114 -3.51 5.78 4.86
C ARG A 114 -3.06 5.03 3.60
N ASN A 115 -4.02 4.43 2.89
CA ASN A 115 -3.73 3.70 1.67
C ASN A 115 -3.21 4.59 0.55
N ARG A 116 -3.66 5.86 0.49
CA ARG A 116 -3.18 6.85 -0.48
C ARG A 116 -1.78 7.33 -0.13
N LEU A 117 -1.50 7.64 1.14
CA LEU A 117 -0.15 7.98 1.62
C LEU A 117 0.88 6.92 1.22
N PHE A 118 0.62 5.65 1.52
CA PHE A 118 1.48 4.54 1.07
C PHE A 118 1.65 4.47 -0.45
N THR A 119 0.61 4.86 -1.21
CA THR A 119 0.70 4.87 -2.68
C THR A 119 1.58 6.02 -3.17
N LEU A 120 1.45 7.20 -2.58
CA LEU A 120 2.23 8.39 -2.92
C LEU A 120 3.70 8.23 -2.54
N ALA A 121 3.99 7.77 -1.32
CA ALA A 121 5.35 7.49 -0.87
C ALA A 121 6.09 6.53 -1.82
N ARG A 122 5.40 5.46 -2.22
CA ARG A 122 5.93 4.47 -3.17
C ARG A 122 6.12 5.04 -4.58
N ARG A 123 5.27 5.96 -5.02
CA ARG A 123 5.44 6.65 -6.31
C ARG A 123 6.63 7.62 -6.26
N ALA A 124 6.79 8.35 -5.16
CA ALA A 124 7.92 9.24 -4.94
C ALA A 124 9.24 8.45 -4.93
N ALA A 125 9.34 7.36 -4.16
CA ALA A 125 10.52 6.50 -4.13
C ALA A 125 10.91 5.97 -5.53
N ARG A 126 9.93 5.58 -6.35
CA ARG A 126 10.19 5.16 -7.74
C ARG A 126 10.73 6.29 -8.62
N GLN A 127 10.19 7.50 -8.46
CA GLN A 127 10.63 8.67 -9.23
C GLN A 127 12.06 9.04 -8.86
N GLU A 128 12.39 8.94 -7.56
CA GLU A 128 13.75 9.17 -7.05
C GLU A 128 14.74 8.14 -7.61
N SER A 129 14.44 6.84 -7.56
CA SER A 129 15.31 5.80 -8.13
C SER A 129 15.44 5.85 -9.66
N ALA A 130 14.55 6.56 -10.36
CA ALA A 130 14.59 6.74 -11.81
C ALA A 130 15.31 8.03 -12.25
N ARG A 131 15.69 8.89 -11.29
CA ARG A 131 16.48 10.09 -11.57
C ARG A 131 17.95 9.67 -11.84
N PRO A 132 18.57 10.15 -12.93
CA PRO A 132 19.96 9.82 -13.28
C PRO A 132 20.98 10.44 -12.32
#